data_AF-A0A8T5H030-F1
#
_entry.id   AF-A0A8T5H030-F1
#
_cell.length_a   1.000
_cell.length_b   1.000
_cell.length_c   1.000
_cell.angle_alpha   90.00
_cell.angle_beta   90.00
_cell.angle_gamma   90.00
#
_symmetry.space_group_name_H-M   'P 1'
#
loop_
_entity.id
_entity.type
_entity.pdbx_description
1 polymer ?
#
loop_
_entity_poly.entity_id
_entity_poly.type
_entity_poly.pdbx_seq_one_letter_code
_entity_poly.pdbx_strand_id
1 'polypeptide(L)'
;MGKPHVFVRFGNCNLRCEWCDTNFLEYEELELREIIDRVLSYNCERVVFTGGEPCLQDLDTIGKELKKHGLNLSVETNGTLDVPEVIDWICVSPKDQLYPNSKISQRTGDELKVVYCGQDLSMYDDLKGGFTHLYLQPCYVDSMTVEENGKSFAMVEEIVKKNPAWRLSLQTHKWMGVD
;
A
#
# COMPACT_ATOMS: atom_id res chain seq x y z
N MET A 1 0.85 13.57 -1.90
CA MET A 1 -0.58 13.29 -2.21
C MET A 1 -0.95 13.98 -3.52
N GLY A 2 -1.82 13.36 -4.34
CA GLY A 2 -2.38 13.99 -5.55
C GLY A 2 -1.47 13.99 -6.81
N LYS A 3 -0.34 13.27 -6.79
CA LYS A 3 0.48 13.09 -8.00
C LYS A 3 -0.15 12.02 -8.89
N PRO A 4 -0.24 12.22 -10.22
CA PRO A 4 -0.69 11.19 -11.14
C PRO A 4 0.24 9.97 -11.09
N HIS A 5 -0.36 8.77 -11.08
CA HIS A 5 0.29 7.46 -11.16
C HIS A 5 -0.55 6.55 -12.04
N VAL A 6 0.10 5.64 -12.77
CA VAL A 6 -0.55 4.42 -13.28
C VAL A 6 -0.54 3.39 -12.17
N PHE A 7 -1.70 2.83 -11.84
CA PHE A 7 -1.82 1.74 -10.87
C PHE A 7 -1.75 0.41 -11.62
N VAL A 8 -0.75 -0.41 -11.31
CA VAL A 8 -0.71 -1.82 -11.72
C VAL A 8 -1.09 -2.65 -10.51
N ARG A 9 -2.31 -3.19 -10.55
CA ARG A 9 -2.88 -3.99 -9.47
C ARG A 9 -2.76 -5.46 -9.83
N PHE A 10 -1.94 -6.22 -9.11
CA PHE A 10 -1.73 -7.64 -9.39
C PHE A 10 -2.84 -8.51 -8.78
N GLY A 11 -2.96 -9.73 -9.30
CA GLY A 11 -3.79 -10.78 -8.70
C GLY A 11 -3.09 -11.47 -7.53
N ASN A 12 -3.89 -12.18 -6.73
CA ASN A 12 -3.49 -12.95 -5.56
C ASN A 12 -2.88 -12.15 -4.39
N CYS A 13 -3.04 -12.70 -3.20
CA CYS A 13 -2.43 -12.20 -1.96
C CYS A 13 -2.08 -13.40 -1.06
N ASN A 14 -1.05 -13.29 -0.25
CA ASN A 14 -0.73 -14.28 0.78
C ASN A 14 -1.48 -14.04 2.09
N LEU A 15 -2.28 -12.96 2.18
CA LEU A 15 -3.18 -12.63 3.29
C LEU A 15 -4.62 -12.48 2.80
N ARG A 16 -5.58 -12.45 3.72
CA ARG A 16 -7.04 -12.39 3.46
C ARG A 16 -7.75 -11.45 4.44
N CYS A 17 -7.30 -10.20 4.49
CA CYS A 17 -7.79 -9.22 5.48
C CYS A 17 -9.31 -9.03 5.32
N GLU A 18 -10.07 -9.04 6.42
CA GLU A 18 -11.53 -8.94 6.40
C GLU A 18 -12.05 -7.60 5.83
N TRP A 19 -11.24 -6.55 5.95
CA TRP A 19 -11.50 -5.20 5.44
C TRP A 19 -10.75 -4.90 4.13
N CYS A 20 -10.26 -5.93 3.43
CA CYS A 20 -9.62 -5.72 2.14
C CYS A 20 -10.66 -5.25 1.11
N ASP A 21 -10.42 -4.08 0.53
CA ASP A 21 -11.28 -3.44 -0.48
C ASP A 21 -10.95 -3.88 -1.92
N THR A 22 -10.07 -4.86 -2.09
CA THR A 22 -9.56 -5.30 -3.37
C THR A 22 -9.96 -6.74 -3.66
N ASN A 23 -10.69 -6.98 -4.76
CA ASN A 23 -10.93 -8.33 -5.26
C ASN A 23 -9.71 -8.87 -6.02
N PHE A 24 -8.71 -9.39 -5.30
CA PHE A 24 -7.50 -9.96 -5.90
C PHE A 24 -7.69 -11.38 -6.48
N LEU A 25 -8.91 -11.95 -6.43
CA LEU A 25 -9.21 -13.26 -7.02
C LEU A 25 -9.65 -13.15 -8.49
N GLU A 26 -10.09 -11.97 -8.92
CA GLU A 26 -10.41 -11.69 -10.31
C GLU A 26 -9.24 -10.98 -10.97
N TYR A 27 -8.52 -11.70 -11.83
CA TYR A 27 -7.38 -11.18 -12.57
C TYR A 27 -7.27 -11.87 -13.94
N GLU A 28 -6.58 -11.21 -14.86
CA GLU A 28 -6.13 -11.82 -16.11
C GLU A 28 -4.60 -11.99 -16.08
N GLU A 29 -4.12 -13.05 -16.73
CA GLU A 29 -2.69 -13.22 -16.97
C GLU A 29 -2.31 -12.44 -18.23
N LEU A 30 -1.28 -11.60 -18.12
CA LEU A 30 -0.76 -10.79 -19.21
C LEU A 30 0.71 -11.09 -19.42
N GLU A 31 1.13 -11.07 -20.68
CA GLU A 31 2.55 -11.14 -21.01
C GLU A 31 3.24 -9.84 -20.59
N LEU A 32 4.53 -9.94 -20.22
CA LEU A 32 5.33 -8.77 -19.79
C LEU A 32 5.18 -7.60 -20.76
N ARG A 33 5.30 -7.86 -22.07
CA ARG A 33 5.20 -6.83 -23.10
C ARG A 33 3.85 -6.10 -23.08
N GLU A 34 2.75 -6.83 -22.86
CA GLU A 34 1.42 -6.24 -22.80
C GLU A 34 1.27 -5.34 -21.58
N ILE A 35 1.84 -5.73 -20.44
CA ILE A 35 1.88 -4.89 -19.23
C ILE A 35 2.61 -3.58 -19.53
N ILE A 36 3.80 -3.65 -20.14
CA ILE A 36 4.60 -2.46 -20.48
C ILE A 36 3.84 -1.56 -21.47
N ASP A 37 3.32 -2.13 -22.56
CA ASP A 37 2.59 -1.37 -23.58
C ASP A 37 1.36 -0.65 -22.99
N ARG A 38 0.59 -1.33 -22.12
CA ARG A 38 -0.55 -0.72 -21.43
C ARG A 38 -0.10 0.41 -20.49
N VAL A 39 0.93 0.19 -19.68
CA VAL A 39 1.44 1.21 -18.75
C VAL A 39 1.90 2.46 -19.50
N LEU A 40 2.65 2.29 -20.60
CA LEU A 40 3.15 3.41 -21.41
C LEU A 40 2.03 4.18 -22.11
N SER A 41 0.90 3.52 -22.44
CA SER A 41 -0.23 4.17 -23.11
C SER A 41 -0.88 5.30 -22.30
N TYR A 42 -0.73 5.28 -20.97
CA TYR A 42 -1.28 6.31 -20.08
C TYR A 42 -0.44 7.60 -20.02
N ASN A 43 0.76 7.62 -20.63
CA ASN A 43 1.65 8.79 -20.67
C ASN A 43 1.88 9.43 -19.29
N CYS A 44 2.23 8.61 -18.29
CA CYS A 44 2.49 9.03 -16.93
C CYS A 44 3.89 8.55 -16.50
N GLU A 45 4.66 9.44 -15.87
CA GLU A 45 6.05 9.17 -15.45
C GLU A 45 6.17 8.31 -14.18
N ARG A 46 5.04 7.90 -13.59
CA ARG A 46 4.99 7.23 -12.30
C ARG A 46 4.07 6.02 -12.34
N VAL A 47 4.55 4.91 -11.81
CA VAL A 47 3.81 3.65 -11.70
C VAL A 47 3.83 3.22 -10.25
N VAL A 48 2.68 2.79 -9.74
CA VAL A 48 2.58 2.14 -8.44
C VAL A 48 2.14 0.70 -8.62
N PHE A 49 2.96 -0.21 -8.10
CA PHE A 49 2.67 -1.63 -7.97
C PHE A 49 1.90 -1.86 -6.67
N THR A 50 0.72 -2.47 -6.77
CA THR A 50 -0.18 -2.72 -5.64
C THR A 50 -0.99 -4.00 -5.89
N GLY A 51 -1.81 -4.42 -4.93
CA GLY A 51 -2.86 -5.46 -5.02
C GLY A 51 -2.42 -6.85 -5.50
N GLY A 52 -3.10 -7.93 -5.11
CA GLY A 52 -3.18 -8.26 -3.69
C GLY A 52 -1.81 -8.03 -3.05
N GLU A 53 -0.92 -9.02 -2.98
CA GLU A 53 0.47 -8.77 -2.57
C GLU A 53 1.37 -8.69 -3.81
N PRO A 54 1.85 -7.49 -4.22
CA PRO A 54 2.62 -7.33 -5.45
C PRO A 54 3.95 -8.08 -5.42
N CYS A 55 4.59 -8.25 -4.25
CA CYS A 55 5.86 -8.96 -4.14
C CYS A 55 5.74 -10.48 -4.32
N LEU A 56 4.53 -11.02 -4.55
CA LEU A 56 4.36 -12.39 -5.05
C LEU A 56 4.72 -12.54 -6.53
N GLN A 57 4.79 -11.44 -7.26
CA GLN A 57 5.11 -11.39 -8.68
C GLN A 57 6.59 -11.01 -8.89
N ASP A 58 7.12 -11.24 -10.10
CA ASP A 58 8.47 -10.83 -10.47
C ASP A 58 8.55 -9.32 -10.79
N LEU A 59 8.51 -8.51 -9.73
CA LEU A 59 8.60 -7.06 -9.83
C LEU A 59 9.97 -6.57 -10.33
N ASP A 60 11.03 -7.37 -10.19
CA ASP A 60 12.36 -7.00 -10.67
C ASP A 60 12.40 -6.97 -12.20
N THR A 61 11.86 -8.01 -12.85
CA THR A 61 11.75 -8.07 -14.31
C THR A 61 10.85 -6.96 -14.86
N ILE A 62 9.63 -6.81 -14.31
CA ILE A 62 8.69 -5.77 -14.77
C ILE A 62 9.28 -4.37 -14.52
N GLY A 63 9.83 -4.15 -13.34
CA GLY A 63 10.41 -2.88 -12.95
C GLY A 63 11.59 -2.49 -13.83
N LYS A 64 12.54 -3.40 -14.09
CA LYS A 64 13.69 -3.13 -14.96
C LYS A 64 13.27 -2.76 -16.38
N GLU A 65 12.21 -3.36 -16.90
CA GLU A 65 11.69 -3.00 -18.22
C GLU A 65 11.09 -1.59 -18.22
N LEU A 66 10.22 -1.26 -17.24
CA LEU A 66 9.65 0.09 -17.09
C LEU A 66 10.73 1.16 -16.87
N LYS A 67 11.81 0.83 -16.15
CA LYS A 67 12.95 1.73 -15.93
C LYS A 67 13.66 2.13 -17.22
N LYS A 68 13.68 1.29 -18.25
CA LYS A 68 14.24 1.64 -19.58
C LYS A 68 13.50 2.81 -20.23
N HIS A 69 12.24 3.04 -19.82
CA HIS A 69 11.41 4.15 -20.27
C HIS A 69 11.45 5.37 -19.33
N GLY A 70 12.32 5.38 -18.31
CA GLY A 70 12.49 6.51 -17.40
C GLY A 70 11.37 6.67 -16.37
N LEU A 71 10.55 5.64 -16.15
CA LEU A 71 9.46 5.66 -15.18
C LEU A 71 9.97 5.56 -13.74
N ASN A 72 9.31 6.26 -12.83
CA ASN A 72 9.51 6.12 -11.39
C ASN A 72 8.55 5.09 -10.84
N LEU A 73 9.05 4.17 -10.02
CA LEU A 73 8.33 3.01 -9.52
C LEU A 73 8.12 3.11 -8.02
N SER A 74 6.88 2.89 -7.59
CA SER A 74 6.52 2.78 -6.19
C SER A 74 5.85 1.43 -5.93
N VAL A 75 5.92 0.93 -4.70
CA VAL A 75 5.19 -0.28 -4.30
C VAL A 75 4.38 -0.03 -3.03
N GLU A 76 3.18 -0.58 -2.99
CA GLU A 76 2.38 -0.76 -1.78
C GLU A 76 2.30 -2.25 -1.44
N THR A 77 3.00 -2.67 -0.39
CA THR A 77 3.12 -4.08 0.02
C THR A 77 2.66 -4.29 1.46
N ASN A 78 2.23 -5.51 1.80
CA ASN A 78 2.02 -5.91 3.18
C ASN A 78 3.33 -6.16 3.96
N GLY A 79 4.49 -6.16 3.28
CA GLY A 79 5.82 -6.25 3.86
C GLY A 79 6.28 -7.65 4.25
N THR A 80 5.51 -8.69 3.96
CA THR A 80 5.87 -10.08 4.28
C THR A 80 7.00 -10.64 3.40
N LEU A 81 7.25 -10.00 2.26
CA LEU A 81 8.30 -10.35 1.29
C LEU A 81 9.20 -9.13 1.06
N ASP A 82 10.44 -9.39 0.65
CA ASP A 82 11.40 -8.34 0.33
C ASP A 82 11.03 -7.67 -1.00
N VAL A 83 11.24 -6.35 -1.06
CA VAL A 83 11.01 -5.53 -2.25
C VAL A 83 12.31 -5.44 -3.05
N PRO A 84 12.30 -5.64 -4.38
CA PRO A 84 13.52 -5.52 -5.19
C PRO A 84 14.03 -4.09 -5.28
N GLU A 85 15.36 -3.94 -5.41
CA GLU A 85 16.06 -2.64 -5.43
C GLU A 85 15.64 -1.72 -6.58
N VAL A 86 14.97 -2.25 -7.61
CA VAL A 86 14.48 -1.46 -8.76
C VAL A 86 13.37 -0.46 -8.38
N ILE A 87 12.74 -0.62 -7.22
CA ILE A 87 11.66 0.22 -6.73
C ILE A 87 12.21 1.48 -6.06
N ASP A 88 11.73 2.66 -6.46
CA ASP A 88 12.22 3.95 -5.95
C ASP A 88 11.56 4.36 -4.63
N TRP A 89 10.34 3.88 -4.38
CA TRP A 89 9.55 4.26 -3.22
C TRP A 89 8.78 3.08 -2.63
N ILE A 90 9.05 2.77 -1.38
CA ILE A 90 8.52 1.60 -0.68
C ILE A 90 7.54 2.04 0.40
N CYS A 91 6.27 1.73 0.21
CA CYS A 91 5.24 1.83 1.25
C CYS A 91 4.91 0.44 1.80
N VAL A 92 5.31 0.19 3.05
CA VAL A 92 4.93 -1.01 3.79
C VAL A 92 3.70 -0.74 4.64
N SER A 93 2.65 -1.53 4.44
CA SER A 93 1.45 -1.53 5.26
C SER A 93 1.31 -2.86 5.97
N PRO A 94 1.89 -3.02 7.18
CA PRO A 94 1.84 -4.28 7.90
C PRO A 94 0.40 -4.64 8.29
N LYS A 95 0.16 -5.95 8.47
CA LYS A 95 -1.17 -6.51 8.79
C LYS A 95 -1.13 -7.33 10.08
N ASP A 96 -0.09 -7.18 10.89
CA ASP A 96 0.17 -7.94 12.12
C ASP A 96 -0.93 -7.78 13.17
N GLN A 97 -1.71 -6.69 13.10
CA GLN A 97 -2.89 -6.50 13.94
C GLN A 97 -4.01 -7.52 13.65
N LEU A 98 -4.04 -8.08 12.44
CA LEU A 98 -4.91 -9.20 12.05
C LEU A 98 -4.15 -10.54 12.04
N TYR A 99 -2.87 -10.50 11.71
CA TYR A 99 -2.02 -11.68 11.54
C TYR A 99 -0.77 -11.58 12.41
N PRO A 100 -0.89 -11.74 13.75
CA PRO A 100 0.21 -11.47 14.68
C PRO A 100 1.44 -12.38 14.49
N ASN A 101 1.27 -13.51 13.80
CA ASN A 101 2.35 -14.44 13.47
C ASN A 101 2.97 -14.19 12.08
N SER A 102 2.46 -13.22 11.33
CA SER A 102 3.01 -12.88 10.01
C SER A 102 4.33 -12.13 10.20
N LYS A 103 5.40 -12.67 9.62
CA LYS A 103 6.72 -12.04 9.71
C LYS A 103 6.80 -10.90 8.69
N ILE A 104 7.11 -9.69 9.15
CA ILE A 104 7.48 -8.57 8.29
C ILE A 104 8.96 -8.72 7.90
N SER A 105 9.19 -9.05 6.62
CA SER A 105 10.51 -9.23 6.02
C SER A 105 11.08 -7.89 5.54
N GLN A 106 10.26 -7.08 4.86
CA GLN A 106 10.64 -5.72 4.45
C GLN A 106 10.61 -4.78 5.66
N ARG A 107 11.75 -4.62 6.33
CA ARG A 107 11.86 -3.80 7.55
C ARG A 107 12.28 -2.36 7.33
N THR A 108 12.63 -1.99 6.09
CA THR A 108 13.05 -0.64 5.73
C THR A 108 12.31 -0.12 4.52
N GLY A 109 12.16 1.20 4.39
CA GLY A 109 11.51 1.82 3.24
C GLY A 109 11.20 3.29 3.46
N ASP A 110 10.38 3.86 2.59
CA ASP A 110 10.04 5.27 2.65
C ASP A 110 8.88 5.52 3.61
N GLU A 111 7.84 4.69 3.53
CA GLU A 111 6.61 4.85 4.31
C GLU A 111 6.24 3.57 5.08
N LEU A 112 6.00 3.72 6.38
CA LEU A 112 5.26 2.76 7.18
C LEU A 112 3.82 3.26 7.31
N LYS A 113 2.89 2.67 6.57
CA LYS A 113 1.46 3.05 6.54
C LYS A 113 0.60 2.02 7.26
N VAL A 114 0.34 2.26 8.53
CA VAL A 114 -0.44 1.36 9.39
C VAL A 114 -1.93 1.67 9.27
N VAL A 115 -2.72 0.64 9.01
CA VAL A 115 -4.18 0.72 9.15
C VAL A 115 -4.54 0.57 10.62
N TYR A 116 -5.16 1.60 11.20
CA TYR A 116 -5.59 1.61 12.59
C TYR A 116 -6.99 1.02 12.73
N CYS A 117 -7.06 -0.10 13.44
CA CYS A 117 -8.25 -0.88 13.77
C CYS A 117 -8.53 -0.90 15.29
N GLY A 118 -7.82 -0.08 16.08
CA GLY A 118 -7.95 -0.06 17.55
C GLY A 118 -6.80 -0.72 18.31
N GLN A 119 -5.78 -1.23 17.61
CA GLN A 119 -4.61 -1.87 18.21
C GLN A 119 -3.65 -0.89 18.90
N ASP A 120 -2.81 -1.40 19.81
CA ASP A 120 -1.73 -0.62 20.42
C ASP A 120 -0.64 -0.28 19.39
N LEU A 121 -0.19 0.97 19.35
CA LEU A 121 0.84 1.42 18.42
C LEU A 121 2.24 0.91 18.78
N SER A 122 2.47 0.46 20.01
CA SER A 122 3.77 -0.06 20.45
C SER A 122 4.18 -1.31 19.65
N MET A 123 3.24 -2.01 19.03
CA MET A 123 3.53 -3.17 18.18
C MET A 123 4.42 -2.82 16.96
N TYR A 124 4.47 -1.54 16.58
CA TYR A 124 5.28 -1.07 15.46
C TYR A 124 6.62 -0.48 15.90
N ASP A 125 6.93 -0.45 17.20
CA ASP A 125 8.11 0.24 17.73
C ASP A 125 9.42 -0.23 17.08
N ASP A 126 9.55 -1.55 16.88
CA ASP A 126 10.72 -2.19 16.27
C ASP A 126 10.77 -2.05 14.73
N LEU A 127 9.71 -1.54 14.10
CA LEU A 127 9.66 -1.28 12.65
C LEU A 127 9.92 0.19 12.32
N LYS A 128 9.42 1.12 13.14
CA LYS A 128 9.47 2.58 12.86
C LYS A 128 10.86 3.08 12.44
N GLY A 129 11.92 2.56 13.07
CA GLY A 129 13.30 3.00 12.80
C GLY A 129 13.80 2.73 11.38
N GLY A 130 13.13 1.83 10.63
CA GLY A 130 13.47 1.55 9.24
C GLY A 130 12.78 2.45 8.21
N PHE A 131 11.91 3.36 8.63
CA PHE A 131 11.07 4.15 7.72
C PHE A 131 11.21 5.65 7.91
N THR A 132 11.18 6.39 6.80
CA THR A 132 11.30 7.86 6.79
C THR A 132 9.99 8.55 7.17
N HIS A 133 8.86 7.94 6.85
CA HIS A 133 7.53 8.48 7.10
C HIS A 133 6.66 7.45 7.80
N LEU A 134 5.96 7.89 8.85
CA LEU A 134 5.04 7.06 9.61
C LEU A 134 3.63 7.60 9.42
N TYR A 135 2.73 6.77 8.89
CA TYR A 135 1.34 7.12 8.64
C TYR A 135 0.38 6.21 9.38
N LEU A 136 -0.60 6.81 10.07
CA LEU A 136 -1.79 6.12 10.55
C LEU A 136 -2.94 6.40 9.58
N GLN A 137 -3.50 5.32 9.05
CA GLN A 137 -4.67 5.34 8.19
C GLN A 137 -5.87 4.77 8.95
N PRO A 138 -7.01 5.48 9.04
CA PRO A 138 -8.22 4.90 9.58
C PRO A 138 -8.64 3.66 8.80
N CYS A 139 -9.03 2.59 9.49
CA CYS A 139 -9.69 1.46 8.84
C CYS A 139 -10.98 1.95 8.17
N TYR A 140 -11.13 1.65 6.89
CA TYR A 140 -12.35 1.91 6.13
C TYR A 140 -13.07 0.58 5.90
N VAL A 141 -14.35 0.54 6.24
CA VAL A 141 -15.18 -0.66 6.09
C VAL A 141 -16.26 -0.36 5.04
N ASP A 142 -16.24 -1.09 3.92
CA ASP A 142 -17.11 -0.82 2.77
C ASP A 142 -18.61 -0.99 3.09
N SER A 143 -18.96 -1.79 4.11
CA SER A 143 -20.34 -1.96 4.55
C SER A 143 -20.86 -0.82 5.45
N MET A 144 -19.98 0.08 5.90
CA MET A 144 -20.33 1.23 6.73
C MET A 144 -20.56 2.48 5.87
N THR A 145 -21.45 3.36 6.32
CA THR A 145 -21.68 4.67 5.68
C THR A 145 -20.45 5.58 5.78
N VAL A 146 -20.41 6.63 4.95
CA VAL A 146 -19.37 7.66 5.01
C VAL A 146 -19.30 8.32 6.40
N GLU A 147 -20.44 8.57 7.04
CA GLU A 147 -20.49 9.16 8.39
C GLU A 147 -19.90 8.21 9.44
N GLU A 148 -20.26 6.92 9.38
CA GLU A 148 -19.76 5.91 10.30
C GLU A 148 -18.25 5.69 10.14
N ASN A 149 -17.77 5.57 8.90
CA ASN A 149 -16.34 5.56 8.61
C ASN A 149 -15.69 6.84 9.13
N GLY A 150 -16.29 8.02 8.92
CA GLY A 150 -15.82 9.33 9.37
C GLY A 150 -15.54 9.43 10.88
N LYS A 151 -16.26 8.70 11.73
CA LYS A 151 -15.98 8.63 13.17
C LYS A 151 -14.61 8.02 13.47
N SER A 152 -14.18 7.03 12.70
CA SER A 152 -12.83 6.45 12.79
C SER A 152 -11.74 7.47 12.43
N PHE A 153 -12.02 8.40 11.51
CA PHE A 153 -11.06 9.44 11.13
C PHE A 153 -10.81 10.39 12.30
N ALA A 154 -11.87 10.87 12.95
CA ALA A 154 -11.75 11.74 14.13
C ALA A 154 -11.00 11.05 15.27
N MET A 155 -11.25 9.75 15.49
CA MET A 155 -10.53 8.96 16.49
C MET A 155 -9.03 8.88 16.17
N VAL A 156 -8.66 8.52 14.93
CA VAL A 156 -7.26 8.37 14.52
C VAL A 156 -6.54 9.71 14.52
N GLU A 157 -7.22 10.80 14.18
CA GLU A 157 -6.68 12.16 14.25
C GLU A 157 -6.30 12.53 15.70
N GLU A 158 -7.15 12.24 16.68
CA GLU A 158 -6.85 12.44 18.10
C GLU A 158 -5.70 11.55 18.60
N ILE A 159 -5.53 10.35 18.04
CA ILE A 159 -4.39 9.47 18.33
C ILE A 159 -3.09 10.05 17.75
N VAL A 160 -3.11 10.52 16.50
CA VAL A 160 -1.97 11.15 15.84
C VAL A 160 -1.52 12.39 16.60
N LYS A 161 -2.45 13.23 17.09
CA LYS A 161 -2.14 14.39 17.95
C LYS A 161 -1.34 14.02 19.20
N LYS A 162 -1.61 12.84 19.78
CA LYS A 162 -0.91 12.33 20.98
C LYS A 162 0.40 11.60 20.64
N ASN A 163 0.63 11.27 19.37
CA ASN A 163 1.77 10.50 18.89
C ASN A 163 2.42 11.22 17.67
N PRO A 164 3.13 12.35 17.88
CA PRO A 164 3.50 13.30 16.83
C PRO A 164 4.51 12.77 15.79
N ALA A 165 5.10 11.59 16.02
CA ALA A 165 5.90 10.90 15.00
C ALA A 165 5.03 10.40 13.83
N TRP A 166 3.77 10.08 14.10
CA TRP A 166 2.81 9.63 13.10
C TRP A 166 2.13 10.80 12.42
N ARG A 167 1.69 10.57 11.18
CA ARG A 167 0.88 11.50 10.39
C ARG A 167 -0.42 10.82 9.97
N LEU A 168 -1.49 11.57 9.88
CA LEU A 168 -2.76 11.03 9.40
C LEU A 168 -2.69 10.82 7.87
N SER A 169 -3.04 9.62 7.40
CA SER A 169 -3.19 9.28 5.98
C SER A 169 -4.65 8.98 5.67
N LEU A 170 -5.21 9.65 4.68
CA LEU A 170 -6.60 9.49 4.27
C LEU A 170 -6.68 8.78 2.93
N GLN A 171 -7.60 7.82 2.80
CA GLN A 171 -7.97 7.21 1.52
C GLN A 171 -8.85 8.17 0.72
N THR A 172 -8.29 9.29 0.25
CA THR A 172 -9.04 10.37 -0.40
C THR A 172 -9.85 9.92 -1.62
N HIS A 173 -9.41 8.85 -2.32
CA HIS A 173 -10.12 8.28 -3.47
C HIS A 173 -11.52 7.77 -3.11
N LYS A 174 -11.68 7.11 -1.94
CA LYS A 174 -12.99 6.67 -1.41
C LYS A 174 -13.96 7.84 -1.19
N TRP A 175 -13.43 9.01 -0.80
CA TRP A 175 -14.23 10.22 -0.60
C TRP A 175 -14.57 10.94 -1.91
N MET A 176 -13.67 10.86 -2.89
CA MET A 176 -13.87 11.45 -4.21
C MET A 176 -14.76 10.58 -5.12
N GLY A 177 -15.04 9.34 -4.72
CA GLY A 177 -15.79 8.39 -5.54
C GLY A 177 -15.04 8.00 -6.82
N VAL A 178 -13.72 7.90 -6.72
CA VAL A 178 -12.84 7.45 -7.81
C VAL A 178 -12.13 6.18 -7.38
N ASP A 179 -12.10 5.19 -8.26
CA ASP A 179 -11.38 3.92 -8.09
C ASP A 179 -10.18 3.86 -9.06
#